data_AF-K1RL38-F1
#
_entry.id   AF-K1RL38-F1
#
_cell.length_a   1.000
_cell.length_b   1.000
_cell.length_c   1.000
_cell.angle_alpha   90.00
_cell.angle_beta   90.00
_cell.angle_gamma   90.00
#
_symmetry.space_group_name_H-M   'P 1'
#
loop_
_entity.id
_entity.type
_entity.pdbx_description
1 polymer ?
#
loop_
_entity_poly.entity_id
_entity_poly.type
_entity_poly.pdbx_seq_one_letter_code
_entity_poly.pdbx_strand_id
1 'polypeptide(L)' 'MAVDFEFKSKYNVDDLLSIMRILREPGGCPWDMEQTHESIKKNFIEETYEVVEAIDKKDKELLCEELGDV' A
#
# COMPACT_ATOMS: atom_id res chain seq x y z
N MET A 1 -12.77 -14.68 8.99
CA MET A 1 -13.60 -15.00 7.82
C MET A 1 -12.65 -15.48 6.73
N ALA A 2 -12.94 -16.61 6.08
CA ALA A 2 -12.15 -17.03 4.93
C ALA A 2 -12.52 -16.08 3.78
N VAL A 3 -11.58 -15.24 3.37
CA VAL A 3 -11.74 -14.44 2.16
C VAL A 3 -11.56 -15.40 1.00
N ASP A 4 -12.58 -15.60 0.18
CA ASP A 4 -12.44 -16.31 -1.09
C ASP A 4 -11.58 -15.45 -2.02
N PHE A 5 -10.26 -15.63 -1.95
CA PHE A 5 -9.32 -14.90 -2.76
C PHE A 5 -9.28 -15.51 -4.16
N GLU A 6 -9.78 -14.77 -5.14
CA GLU A 6 -9.71 -15.14 -6.55
C GLU A 6 -8.47 -14.55 -7.20
N PHE A 7 -7.64 -15.41 -7.80
CA PHE A 7 -6.51 -14.96 -8.60
C PHE A 7 -7.01 -14.32 -9.90
N LYS A 8 -6.65 -13.05 -10.13
CA LYS A 8 -6.97 -12.31 -11.35
C LYS A 8 -5.73 -12.19 -12.24
N SER A 9 -5.94 -12.17 -13.56
CA SER A 9 -4.87 -11.90 -14.53
C SER A 9 -4.40 -10.44 -14.51
N LYS A 10 -5.21 -9.54 -13.96
CA LYS A 10 -4.89 -8.14 -13.71
C LYS A 10 -5.68 -7.63 -12.51
N TYR A 11 -5.03 -6.89 -11.63
CA TYR A 11 -5.65 -6.18 -10.52
C TYR A 11 -5.75 -4.69 -10.83
N ASN A 12 -6.66 -3.99 -10.16
CA ASN A 12 -6.82 -2.55 -10.24
C ASN A 12 -6.94 -1.94 -8.82
N VAL A 13 -7.19 -0.64 -8.74
CA VAL A 13 -7.28 0.07 -7.46
C VAL A 13 -8.45 -0.42 -6.58
N ASP A 14 -9.54 -0.92 -7.16
CA ASP A 14 -10.68 -1.45 -6.39
C ASP A 14 -10.29 -2.74 -5.64
N ASP A 15 -9.36 -3.53 -6.19
CA ASP A 15 -8.81 -4.70 -5.52
C ASP A 15 -7.97 -4.29 -4.30
N LEU A 16 -7.14 -3.24 -4.44
CA LEU A 16 -6.37 -2.67 -3.33
C LEU A 16 -7.30 -2.14 -2.23
N LEU A 17 -8.34 -1.38 -2.60
CA LEU A 17 -9.33 -0.87 -1.65
C LEU A 17 -10.07 -2.00 -0.92
N SER A 18 -10.34 -3.11 -1.61
CA SER A 18 -10.96 -4.30 -1.01
C SER A 18 -10.05 -4.94 0.03
N ILE A 19 -8.74 -5.06 -0.25
CA ILE A 19 -7.74 -5.55 0.71
C ILE A 19 -7.65 -4.62 1.91
N MET A 20 -7.50 -3.31 1.69
CA MET A 20 -7.43 -2.32 2.78
C MET A 20 -8.67 -2.36 3.67
N ARG A 21 -9.86 -2.55 3.08
CA ARG A 21 -11.10 -2.72 3.83
C ARG A 21 -11.03 -3.96 4.74
N ILE A 22 -10.60 -5.10 4.21
CA ILE A 22 -10.48 -6.35 4.99
C ILE A 22 -9.45 -6.19 6.11
N LEU A 23 -8.30 -5.56 5.84
CA LEU A 23 -7.28 -5.36 6.85
C LEU A 23 -7.76 -4.47 8.01
N ARG A 24 -8.61 -3.48 7.72
CA ARG A 24 -9.11 -2.50 8.70
C ARG A 24 -10.47 -2.83 9.32
N GLU A 25 -11.13 -3.92 8.92
CA GLU A 25 -12.44 -4.31 9.48
C GLU A 25 -12.31 -5.00 10.85
N PRO A 26 -13.38 -5.07 11.67
CA PRO A 26 -13.35 -5.78 12.94
C PRO A 26 -12.90 -7.24 12.77
N GLY A 27 -11.81 -7.62 13.43
CA GLY A 27 -11.20 -8.95 13.29
C GLY A 27 -10.18 -9.07 12.14
N GLY A 28 -9.87 -7.95 11.48
CA GLY A 28 -8.76 -7.80 10.54
C GLY A 28 -7.40 -7.69 11.24
N CYS A 29 -6.42 -7.08 10.58
CA CYS A 29 -5.08 -6.92 11.10
C CYS A 29 -5.04 -5.85 12.20
N PRO A 30 -4.60 -6.17 13.43
CA PRO A 30 -4.60 -5.20 14.53
C PRO A 30 -3.79 -3.94 14.24
N TRP A 31 -2.66 -4.09 13.54
CA TRP A 31 -1.77 -2.97 13.19
C TRP A 31 -2.38 -2.03 12.15
N ASP A 32 -3.08 -2.57 11.14
CA ASP A 32 -3.75 -1.76 10.12
C ASP A 32 -4.97 -1.02 10.68
N MET A 33 -5.70 -1.68 11.59
CA MET A 33 -6.86 -1.12 12.27
C MET A 33 -6.50 0.09 13.15
N GLU A 34 -5.33 0.08 13.81
CA GLU A 34 -4.90 1.16 14.71
C GLU A 34 -4.28 2.36 13.99
N GLN A 35 -3.95 2.25 12.69
CA GLN A 35 -3.32 3.36 11.95
C GLN A 35 -4.24 4.58 11.82
N THR A 36 -3.67 5.76 12.10
CA THR A 36 -4.25 7.09 11.85
C THR A 36 -3.41 7.87 10.83
N HIS A 37 -3.89 9.02 10.35
CA HIS A 37 -3.09 9.88 9.47
C HIS A 37 -1.79 10.35 10.14
N GLU A 38 -1.80 10.54 11.45
CA GLU A 38 -0.62 10.93 12.23
C GLU A 38 0.40 9.79 12.34
N SER A 39 -0.04 8.54 12.50
CA SER A 39 0.87 7.39 12.63
C SER A 39 1.58 7.07 11.31
N ILE A 40 0.87 7.14 10.18
CA ILE A 40 1.43 6.83 8.86
C ILE A 40 2.29 7.95 8.28
N LYS A 41 2.17 9.18 8.80
CA LYS A 41 2.83 10.37 8.23
C LYS A 41 4.34 10.19 8.05
N LYS A 42 5.00 9.52 9.01
CA LYS A 42 6.44 9.29 8.94
C LYS A 42 6.78 8.40 7.74
N ASN A 43 6.12 7.24 7.63
CA ASN A 43 6.30 6.32 6.51
C ASN A 43 5.99 7.00 5.18
N PHE A 44 4.88 7.74 5.08
CA PHE A 44 4.54 8.46 3.85
C PHE A 44 5.62 9.45 3.39
N ILE A 45 6.30 10.13 4.32
CA ILE A 45 7.44 11.00 4.00
C ILE A 45 8.63 10.17 3.51
N GLU A 46 8.94 9.06 4.19
CA GLU A 46 10.01 8.14 3.80
C GLU A 46 9.80 7.62 2.37
N GLU A 47 8.63 7.03 2.06
CA GLU A 47 8.33 6.53 0.70
C GLU A 47 8.36 7.64 -0.36
N THR A 48 7.93 8.85 -0.01
CA THR A 48 8.04 10.00 -0.93
C THR A 48 9.50 10.32 -1.27
N TYR A 49 10.44 10.17 -0.33
CA TYR A 49 11.87 10.33 -0.61
C TYR A 49 12.41 9.19 -1.48
N GLU A 50 11.91 7.96 -1.30
CA GLU A 50 12.30 6.81 -2.12
C GLU A 50 11.82 6.98 -3.57
N VAL A 51 10.60 7.48 -3.79
CA VAL A 51 10.10 7.90 -5.11
C VAL A 51 11.02 8.96 -5.74
N VAL A 52 11.44 9.97 -4.98
CA VAL A 52 12.36 11.02 -5.48
C VAL A 52 13.70 10.41 -5.86
N GLU A 53 14.24 9.52 -5.05
CA GLU A 53 15.50 8.82 -5.34
C GLU A 53 15.39 7.98 -6.62
N ALA A 54 14.27 7.28 -6.83
CA ALA A 54 14.02 6.51 -8.05
C ALA A 54 14.00 7.40 -9.31
N ILE A 55 13.39 8.58 -9.22
CA ILE A 55 13.39 9.59 -10.28
C ILE A 55 14.82 10.06 -10.59
N ASP A 56 15.59 10.41 -9.57
CA ASP A 56 16.96 10.92 -9.71
C ASP A 56 17.89 9.85 -10.33
N LYS A 57 17.71 8.58 -9.95
CA LYS A 57 18.41 7.43 -10.53
C LYS A 57 17.95 7.07 -11.94
N LYS A 58 16.81 7.61 -12.41
CA LYS A 58 16.11 7.21 -13.64
C LYS A 58 15.80 5.71 -13.67
N ASP A 59 15.52 5.14 -12.51
CA ASP A 59 15.20 3.74 -12.34
C ASP A 59 13.69 3.55 -12.42
N LYS A 60 13.22 2.90 -13.49
CA LYS A 60 11.79 2.70 -13.74
C LYS A 60 11.22 1.55 -12.92
N GLU A 61 12.05 0.56 -12.58
CA GLU A 61 11.60 -0.58 -11.78
C GLU A 61 11.39 -0.11 -10.34
N LEU A 62 12.39 0.59 -9.79
CA LEU A 62 12.28 1.21 -8.46
C LEU A 62 11.13 2.22 -8.42
N LEU A 63 10.99 3.08 -9.43
CA LEU A 63 9.88 4.04 -9.46
C LEU A 63 8.51 3.36 -9.44
N CYS A 64 8.36 2.18 -10.04
CA CYS A 64 7.12 1.43 -10.02
C CYS A 64 6.85 0.80 -8.65
N GLU A 65 7.90 0.37 -7.94
CA GLU A 65 7.84 -0.18 -6.59
C GLU A 65 7.40 0.91 -5.59
N GLU A 66 8.14 2.03 -5.55
CA GLU A 66 7.88 3.10 -4.57
C GLU A 66 6.53 3.80 -4.78
N LEU A 67 6.08 3.95 -6.03
CA LEU A 67 4.72 4.46 -6.31
C LEU A 67 3.61 3.48 -5.90
N GLY A 68 3.95 2.22 -5.62
CA GLY A 68 3.03 1.24 -5.03
C GLY A 68 2.89 1.41 -3.52
N ASP A 69 3.93 1.92 -2.85
CA ASP A 69 3.95 2.15 -1.40
C ASP A 69 3.33 3.50 -0.98
N VAL A 70 3.29 4.48 -1.90
CA VAL A 70 2.65 5.81 -1.74
C VAL A 70 1.15 5.81 -1.99
#